data_AF-A0A0F5JC06-F1
#
_entry.id   AF-A0A0F5JC06-F1
#
_cell.length_a   1.000
_cell.length_b   1.000
_cell.length_c   1.000
_cell.angle_alpha   90.00
_cell.angle_beta   90.00
_cell.angle_gamma   90.00
#
_symmetry.space_group_name_H-M   'P 1'
#
loop_
_entity.id
_entity.type
_entity.pdbx_description
1 polymer ?
#
loop_
_entity_poly.entity_id
_entity_poly.type
_entity_poly.pdbx_seq_one_letter_code
_entity_poly.pdbx_strand_id
1 'polypeptide(L)'
;MTQSDLETVVSGLLSEKAKAEVYERYYSVLIPASWVAKIHGISYQTVFRYIQRGLITPEERNSRDEHYLFRLSDVLKMDFKLLQKQLRRNTI
;
A
#
# COMPACT_ATOMS: atom_id res chain seq x y z
N MET A 1 29.80 -12.42 15.24
CA MET A 1 29.26 -12.17 13.89
C MET A 1 30.03 -13.06 12.93
N THR A 2 29.39 -14.10 12.44
CA THR A 2 29.94 -15.10 11.53
C THR A 2 29.79 -14.65 10.08
N GLN A 3 30.44 -15.33 9.13
CA GLN A 3 30.28 -15.06 7.70
C GLN A 3 28.80 -15.18 7.24
N SER A 4 28.08 -16.15 7.80
CA SER A 4 26.64 -16.35 7.57
C SER A 4 25.78 -15.17 8.07
N ASP A 5 26.14 -14.57 9.20
CA ASP A 5 25.45 -13.38 9.72
C ASP A 5 25.63 -12.19 8.77
N LEU A 6 26.83 -12.03 8.20
CA LEU A 6 27.15 -10.98 7.21
C LEU A 6 26.37 -11.16 5.91
N GLU A 7 26.29 -12.38 5.37
CA GLU A 7 25.53 -12.68 4.16
C GLU A 7 24.03 -12.41 4.35
N THR A 8 23.49 -12.73 5.52
CA THR A 8 22.09 -12.46 5.87
C THR A 8 21.81 -10.96 5.92
N VAL A 9 22.70 -10.18 6.55
CA VAL A 9 22.57 -8.72 6.63
C VAL A 9 22.66 -8.08 5.25
N VAL A 10 23.63 -8.48 4.43
CA VAL A 10 23.82 -7.95 3.06
C VAL A 10 22.62 -8.28 2.18
N SER A 11 22.10 -9.52 2.24
CA SER A 11 20.90 -9.92 1.50
C SER A 11 19.67 -9.11 1.93
N GLY A 12 19.50 -8.87 3.24
CA GLY A 12 18.45 -8.01 3.77
C GLY A 12 18.54 -6.58 3.23
N LEU A 13 19.73 -5.98 3.25
CA LEU A 13 19.97 -4.63 2.74
C LEU A 13 19.71 -4.50 1.23
N LEU A 14 20.13 -5.49 0.44
CA LEU A 14 19.88 -5.53 -1.01
C LEU A 14 18.39 -5.65 -1.31
N SER A 15 17.66 -6.47 -0.55
CA SER A 15 16.19 -6.62 -0.67
C SER A 15 15.46 -5.31 -0.38
N GLU A 16 15.84 -4.61 0.70
CA GLU A 16 15.23 -3.31 1.05
C GLU A 16 15.56 -2.22 0.01
N LYS A 17 16.79 -2.20 -0.51
CA LYS A 17 17.18 -1.28 -1.59
C LYS A 17 16.39 -1.54 -2.87
N ALA A 18 16.22 -2.81 -3.25
CA ALA A 18 15.44 -3.19 -4.43
C ALA A 18 13.96 -2.78 -4.29
N LYS A 19 13.36 -2.95 -3.10
CA LYS A 19 12.00 -2.45 -2.83
C LYS A 19 11.91 -0.93 -2.97
N ALA A 20 12.87 -0.19 -2.41
CA ALA A 20 12.91 1.26 -2.51
C ALA A 20 12.99 1.73 -3.97
N GLU A 21 13.86 1.13 -4.79
CA GLU A 21 13.98 1.43 -6.22
C GLU A 21 12.70 1.14 -7.00
N VAL A 22 11.98 0.06 -6.65
CA VAL A 22 10.68 -0.25 -7.23
C VAL A 22 9.64 0.81 -6.87
N TYR A 23 9.59 1.27 -5.62
CA TYR A 23 8.64 2.30 -5.22
C TYR A 23 8.89 3.63 -5.92
N GLU A 24 10.16 4.05 -6.06
CA GLU A 24 10.53 5.28 -6.79
C GLU A 24 10.11 5.21 -8.26
N ARG A 25 10.30 4.06 -8.91
CA ARG A 25 9.91 3.87 -10.32
C ARG A 25 8.41 4.07 -10.55
N TYR A 26 7.57 3.72 -9.56
CA TYR A 26 6.12 3.84 -9.64
C TYR A 26 5.57 5.06 -8.90
N TYR A 27 6.43 5.98 -8.48
CA TYR A 27 5.99 7.20 -7.80
C TYR A 27 5.06 8.01 -8.68
N SER A 28 5.35 8.23 -9.96
CA SER A 28 4.50 9.04 -10.86
C SER A 28 3.25 8.33 -11.40
N VAL A 29 2.96 7.10 -10.96
CA VAL A 29 1.86 6.30 -11.49
C VAL A 29 0.64 6.42 -10.59
N LEU A 30 -0.46 6.98 -11.12
CA LEU A 30 -1.77 7.02 -10.48
C LEU A 30 -2.63 5.84 -10.94
N ILE A 31 -3.26 5.17 -9.99
CA ILE A 31 -4.15 4.03 -10.23
C ILE A 31 -5.51 4.24 -9.55
N PRO A 32 -6.61 3.71 -10.11
CA PRO A 32 -7.92 3.80 -9.49
C PRO A 32 -8.06 2.87 -8.28
N ALA A 33 -9.00 3.19 -7.38
CA ALA A 33 -9.35 2.33 -6.22
C ALA A 33 -9.68 0.86 -6.59
N SER A 34 -10.21 0.61 -7.79
CA SER A 34 -10.45 -0.76 -8.28
C SER A 34 -9.17 -1.57 -8.45
N TRP A 35 -8.04 -0.93 -8.76
CA TRP A 35 -6.74 -1.59 -8.83
C TRP A 35 -6.18 -1.86 -7.44
N VAL A 36 -6.36 -0.94 -6.48
CA VAL A 36 -6.00 -1.16 -5.08
C VAL A 36 -6.67 -2.42 -4.54
N ALA A 37 -7.96 -2.59 -4.85
CA ALA A 37 -8.72 -3.78 -4.49
C ALA A 37 -8.10 -5.07 -5.05
N LYS A 38 -7.69 -5.05 -6.32
CA LYS A 38 -7.04 -6.19 -7.00
C LYS A 38 -5.66 -6.51 -6.43
N ILE A 39 -4.81 -5.51 -6.22
CA ILE A 39 -3.44 -5.67 -5.71
C ILE A 39 -3.46 -6.32 -4.33
N HIS A 40 -4.39 -5.91 -3.47
CA HIS A 40 -4.48 -6.37 -2.08
C HIS A 40 -5.48 -7.50 -1.86
N GLY A 41 -6.12 -8.02 -2.91
CA GLY A 41 -7.04 -9.15 -2.83
C GLY A 41 -8.28 -8.89 -1.97
N ILE A 42 -8.82 -7.66 -1.99
CA ILE A 42 -9.99 -7.26 -1.21
C ILE A 42 -11.09 -6.70 -2.11
N SER A 43 -12.30 -6.52 -1.55
CA SER A 43 -13.40 -5.89 -2.28
C SER A 43 -13.21 -4.38 -2.44
N TYR A 44 -13.78 -3.81 -3.50
CA TYR A 44 -13.84 -2.36 -3.69
C TYR A 44 -14.55 -1.66 -2.51
N GLN A 45 -15.62 -2.26 -1.99
CA GLN A 45 -16.36 -1.76 -0.84
C GLN A 45 -15.49 -1.70 0.43
N THR A 46 -14.50 -2.58 0.57
CA THR A 46 -13.52 -2.53 1.67
C THR A 46 -12.58 -1.35 1.50
N VAL A 47 -12.05 -1.12 0.29
CA VAL A 47 -11.23 0.05 -0.03
C VAL A 47 -12.00 1.33 0.27
N PHE A 48 -13.24 1.43 -0.19
CA PHE A 48 -14.11 2.58 0.06
C PHE A 48 -14.33 2.83 1.56
N ARG A 49 -14.58 1.79 2.36
CA ARG A 49 -14.70 1.90 3.81
C ARG A 49 -13.41 2.41 4.47
N TYR A 50 -12.24 1.99 3.98
CA TYR A 50 -10.95 2.48 4.48
C TYR A 50 -10.78 3.97 4.18
N ILE A 51 -11.20 4.42 3.00
CA ILE A 51 -11.20 5.85 2.64
C ILE A 51 -12.13 6.64 3.56
N GLN A 52 -13.38 6.18 3.74
CA GLN A 52 -14.36 6.86 4.57
C GLN A 52 -13.94 6.96 6.06
N ARG A 53 -13.20 5.97 6.56
CA ARG A 53 -12.67 5.96 7.93
C ARG A 53 -11.30 6.65 8.05
N GLY A 54 -10.77 7.23 6.98
CA GLY A 54 -9.47 7.90 6.98
C GLY A 54 -8.28 6.96 7.19
N LEU A 55 -8.44 5.66 6.97
CA LEU A 55 -7.36 4.66 7.11
C LEU A 55 -6.42 4.66 5.90
N ILE A 56 -6.94 5.02 4.73
CA ILE A 56 -6.17 5.26 3.51
C ILE A 56 -6.65 6.56 2.87
N THR A 57 -5.73 7.30 2.28
CA THR A 57 -6.02 8.60 1.68
C THR A 57 -5.70 8.56 0.19
N PRO A 58 -6.66 8.86 -0.68
CA PRO A 58 -6.42 9.00 -2.12
C PRO A 58 -5.64 10.30 -2.39
N GLU A 59 -4.78 10.27 -3.41
CA GLU A 59 -4.01 11.45 -3.86
C GLU A 59 -4.94 12.49 -4.50
N GLU A 60 -5.84 12.01 -5.36
CA GLU A 60 -6.83 12.83 -6.02
C GLU A 60 -8.24 12.26 -5.77
N ARG A 61 -9.17 13.18 -5.49
CA ARG A 61 -10.61 12.92 -5.53
C ARG A 61 -11.16 13.63 -6.77
N ASN A 62 -11.37 12.89 -7.86
CA ASN A 62 -12.07 13.48 -8.99
C ASN A 62 -13.54 13.65 -8.63
N SER A 63 -13.97 14.90 -8.48
CA SER A 63 -15.27 15.27 -7.89
C SER A 63 -16.45 14.96 -8.80
N ARG A 64 -16.22 14.74 -10.09
CA ARG A 64 -17.28 14.46 -11.07
C ARG A 64 -17.69 12.99 -11.15
N ASP A 65 -16.75 12.07 -10.94
CA ASP A 65 -16.97 10.63 -11.17
C ASP A 65 -16.67 9.76 -9.93
N GLU A 66 -16.45 10.38 -8.77
CA GLU A 66 -16.09 9.69 -7.50
C GLU A 66 -14.90 8.72 -7.65
N HIS A 67 -14.04 8.97 -8.63
CA HIS A 67 -12.88 8.13 -8.90
C HIS A 67 -11.74 8.54 -7.97
N TYR A 68 -11.55 7.73 -6.93
CA TYR A 68 -10.39 7.80 -6.05
C TYR A 68 -9.15 7.31 -6.78
N LEU A 69 -8.14 8.18 -6.89
CA LEU A 69 -6.84 7.83 -7.45
C LEU A 69 -5.82 7.71 -6.32
N PHE A 70 -4.95 6.71 -6.45
CA PHE A 70 -3.88 6.42 -5.52
C PHE A 70 -2.56 6.34 -6.25
N ARG A 71 -1.50 6.81 -5.60
CA ARG A 71 -0.15 6.59 -6.07
C ARG A 71 0.22 5.12 -5.90
N LEU A 72 0.65 4.47 -6.98
CA LEU A 72 0.98 3.05 -6.96
C LEU A 72 2.12 2.76 -5.98
N SER A 73 3.13 3.63 -5.88
CA SER A 73 4.21 3.53 -4.90
C SER A 73 3.68 3.38 -3.46
N ASP A 74 2.62 4.11 -3.12
CA ASP A 74 2.09 4.14 -1.77
C ASP A 74 1.20 2.93 -1.53
N VAL A 75 0.39 2.54 -2.52
CA VAL A 75 -0.41 1.32 -2.48
C VAL A 75 0.46 0.09 -2.28
N LEU A 76 1.64 0.01 -2.91
CA LEU A 76 2.57 -1.10 -2.72
C LEU A 76 3.26 -1.12 -1.35
N LYS A 77 3.29 0.01 -0.64
CA LYS A 77 3.79 0.11 0.75
C LYS A 77 2.72 -0.22 1.79
N MET A 78 1.44 -0.18 1.43
CA MET A 78 0.34 -0.43 2.37
C MET A 78 0.26 -1.90 2.80
N ASP A 79 0.19 -2.14 4.10
CA ASP A 79 -0.15 -3.46 4.65
C ASP A 79 -1.65 -3.54 4.99
N PHE A 80 -2.43 -4.06 4.04
CA PHE A 80 -3.88 -4.21 4.20
C PHE A 80 -4.28 -5.21 5.29
N LYS A 81 -3.40 -6.14 5.70
CA LYS A 81 -3.67 -7.03 6.84
C LYS A 81 -3.63 -6.24 8.14
N LEU A 82 -2.70 -5.29 8.26
CA LEU A 82 -2.61 -4.40 9.41
C LEU A 82 -3.80 -3.42 9.44
N LEU A 83 -4.18 -2.84 8.31
CA LEU A 83 -5.36 -1.97 8.19
C LEU A 83 -6.64 -2.71 8.59
N GLN A 84 -6.78 -3.99 8.20
CA GLN A 84 -7.93 -4.80 8.59
C GLN A 84 -7.99 -5.03 10.11
N LYS A 85 -6.85 -5.23 10.78
CA LYS A 85 -6.79 -5.34 12.25
C LYS A 85 -7.21 -4.03 12.93
N GLN A 86 -6.77 -2.88 12.41
CA GLN A 86 -7.16 -1.56 12.92
C GLN A 86 -8.67 -1.33 12.75
N LEU A 87 -9.23 -1.71 11.59
CA LEU A 87 -10.67 -1.61 11.35
C LEU A 87 -11.50 -2.36 12.39
N ARG A 88 -11.08 -3.58 12.75
CA ARG A 88 -11.77 -4.41 13.74
C ARG A 88 -11.69 -3.81 15.15
N ARG A 89 -10.56 -3.18 15.52
CA ARG A 89 -10.37 -2.54 16.83
C ARG A 89 -11.19 -1.25 16.99
N ASN A 90 -11.38 -0.49 15.91
CA ASN A 90 -12.19 0.74 15.92
C ASN A 90 -13.72 0.50 15.80
N THR A 91 -14.19 -0.74 15.90
CA THR A 91 -15.62 -1.08 15.84
C THR A 91 -16.13 -1.50 17.23
N ILE A 92 -15.85 -0.65 18.23
CA ILE A 92 -16.34 -0.74 19.62
C ILE A 92 -17.05 0.57 19.93
#